data_AF-A0A4Q5YSM1-F1
#
_entry.id   AF-A0A4Q5YSM1-F1
#
_cell.length_a   1.000
_cell.length_b   1.000
_cell.length_c   1.000
_cell.angle_alpha   90.00
_cell.angle_beta   90.00
_cell.angle_gamma   90.00
#
_symmetry.space_group_name_H-M   'P 1'
#
loop_
_entity.id
_entity.type
_entity.pdbx_description
1 polymer ?
#
loop_
_entity_poly.entity_id
_entity_poly.type
_entity_poly.pdbx_seq_one_letter_code
_entity_poly.pdbx_strand_id
1 'polypeptide(L)'
;MKKLLKIVSTVSILFIHQALSAQDAPEKPELLVNLQYFGTNSSLQYLKVRAMTKEDGKLVPVKAAAFQLYLDEAIQGNLIAKLKTDENGESKTSIPATLKDQWNTGPVHKFIAVSEATKKFAETTSETEIAKAKMVIDTLNEEGTRKISVQVLAFD
;
A
#
# COMPACT_ATOMS: atom_id res chain seq x y z
N MET A 1 -5.33 -86.76 14.30
CA MET A 1 -4.12 -86.08 13.77
C MET A 1 -4.40 -85.58 12.35
N LYS A 2 -3.78 -84.45 11.99
CA LYS A 2 -3.74 -83.76 10.66
C LYS A 2 -4.88 -82.75 10.43
N LYS A 3 -4.71 -81.48 10.88
CA LYS A 3 -4.08 -80.29 10.22
C LYS A 3 -4.98 -79.71 9.11
N LEU A 4 -5.74 -78.63 9.39
CA LEU A 4 -5.42 -77.20 9.23
C LEU A 4 -5.22 -76.77 7.75
N LEU A 5 -6.21 -76.04 7.21
CA LEU A 5 -5.98 -75.08 6.14
C LEU A 5 -6.99 -73.92 6.28
N LYS A 6 -6.50 -72.79 6.80
CA LYS A 6 -7.25 -71.52 6.89
C LYS A 6 -7.06 -70.78 5.57
N ILE A 7 -8.17 -70.47 4.89
CA ILE A 7 -8.17 -69.64 3.68
C ILE A 7 -8.21 -68.18 4.14
N VAL A 8 -7.07 -67.51 4.04
CA VAL A 8 -6.92 -66.06 4.25
C VAL A 8 -7.29 -65.38 2.94
N SER A 9 -8.42 -64.68 2.91
CA SER A 9 -8.86 -63.87 1.77
C SER A 9 -8.20 -62.50 1.86
N THR A 10 -7.19 -62.28 1.01
CA THR A 10 -6.44 -61.02 0.90
C THR A 10 -7.26 -60.00 0.12
N VAL A 11 -7.86 -59.03 0.82
CA VAL A 11 -8.51 -57.86 0.21
C VAL A 11 -7.41 -56.92 -0.31
N SER A 12 -7.23 -56.85 -1.63
CA SER A 12 -6.38 -55.85 -2.28
C SER A 12 -7.10 -54.50 -2.34
N ILE A 13 -6.67 -53.56 -1.49
CA ILE A 13 -7.08 -52.15 -1.54
C ILE A 13 -6.33 -51.49 -2.70
N LEU A 14 -7.05 -51.22 -3.79
CA LEU A 14 -6.56 -50.46 -4.94
C LEU A 14 -6.47 -48.98 -4.53
N PHE A 15 -5.28 -48.52 -4.16
CA PHE A 15 -4.99 -47.09 -3.95
C PHE A 15 -5.05 -46.36 -5.29
N ILE A 16 -6.22 -45.79 -5.60
CA ILE A 16 -6.38 -44.80 -6.67
C ILE A 16 -5.57 -43.58 -6.26
N HIS A 17 -4.36 -43.47 -6.81
CA HIS A 17 -3.56 -42.25 -6.76
C HIS A 17 -4.28 -41.23 -7.65
N GLN A 18 -5.19 -40.46 -7.07
CA GLN A 18 -5.60 -39.21 -7.67
C GLN A 18 -4.39 -38.28 -7.63
N ALA A 19 -3.59 -38.32 -8.69
CA ALA A 19 -2.69 -37.25 -9.03
C ALA A 19 -3.56 -36.03 -9.33
N LEU A 20 -3.93 -35.30 -8.28
CA LEU A 20 -4.39 -33.93 -8.37
C LEU A 20 -3.20 -33.13 -8.90
N SER A 21 -3.07 -33.08 -10.23
CA SER A 21 -2.33 -32.00 -10.87
C SER A 21 -3.10 -30.72 -10.54
N ALA A 22 -2.74 -30.09 -9.42
CA ALA A 22 -2.99 -28.69 -9.21
C ALA A 22 -2.40 -27.98 -10.44
N GLN A 23 -3.28 -27.54 -11.34
CA GLN A 23 -2.88 -26.73 -12.47
C GLN A 23 -2.36 -25.43 -11.88
N ASP A 24 -1.04 -25.33 -11.75
CA ASP A 24 -0.32 -24.10 -11.44
C ASP A 24 -0.67 -23.09 -12.54
N ALA A 25 -1.75 -22.34 -12.31
CA ALA A 25 -1.99 -21.12 -13.05
C ALA A 25 -0.73 -20.26 -12.85
N PRO A 26 -0.12 -19.72 -13.91
CA PRO A 26 1.08 -18.92 -13.78
C PRO A 26 0.79 -17.77 -12.80
N GLU A 27 1.50 -17.76 -11.68
CA GLU A 27 1.34 -16.72 -10.67
C GLU A 27 1.58 -15.37 -11.33
N LYS A 28 0.60 -14.47 -11.20
CA LYS A 28 0.74 -13.11 -11.72
C LYS A 28 1.94 -12.44 -11.03
N PRO A 29 2.80 -11.72 -11.77
CA PRO A 29 3.89 -10.98 -11.16
C PRO A 29 3.34 -10.03 -10.09
N GLU A 30 4.08 -9.92 -8.99
CA GLU A 30 3.72 -9.04 -7.88
C GLU A 30 3.91 -7.57 -8.27
N LEU A 31 2.93 -6.73 -7.93
CA LEU A 31 3.01 -5.28 -8.08
C LEU A 31 3.44 -4.67 -6.74
N LEU A 32 4.63 -4.09 -6.71
CA LEU A 32 5.16 -3.40 -5.54
C LEU A 32 4.75 -1.93 -5.59
N VAL A 33 3.91 -1.50 -4.65
CA VAL A 33 3.37 -0.14 -4.59
C VAL A 33 3.96 0.58 -3.38
N ASN A 34 4.67 1.67 -3.63
CA ASN A 34 5.22 2.56 -2.62
C ASN A 34 4.45 3.89 -2.62
N LEU A 35 3.69 4.14 -1.55
CA LEU A 35 2.95 5.38 -1.34
C LEU A 35 3.72 6.26 -0.34
N GLN A 36 3.92 7.53 -0.70
CA GLN A 36 4.67 8.49 0.10
C GLN A 36 3.90 9.80 0.23
N TYR A 37 3.95 10.40 1.41
CA TYR A 37 3.42 11.72 1.69
C TYR A 37 4.55 12.75 1.79
N PHE A 38 4.29 13.94 1.24
CA PHE A 38 5.18 15.09 1.32
C PHE A 38 4.39 16.33 1.72
N GLY A 39 4.93 17.09 2.68
CA GLY A 39 4.41 18.38 3.08
C GLY A 39 5.53 19.41 3.16
N THR A 40 5.38 20.56 2.50
CA THR A 40 6.35 21.65 2.58
C THR A 40 5.70 22.89 3.19
N ASN A 41 6.15 23.28 4.38
CA ASN A 41 5.73 24.50 5.09
C ASN A 41 4.21 24.66 5.20
N SER A 42 3.47 23.56 5.33
CA SER A 42 2.00 23.51 5.35
C SER A 42 1.30 24.13 4.12
N SER A 43 2.07 24.49 3.08
CA SER A 43 1.59 25.24 1.91
C SER A 43 1.18 24.32 0.75
N LEU A 44 1.94 23.23 0.55
CA LEU A 44 1.64 22.22 -0.45
C LEU A 44 1.84 20.84 0.19
N GLN A 45 0.77 20.05 0.13
CA GLN A 45 0.71 18.68 0.60
C GLN A 45 0.38 17.80 -0.61
N TYR A 46 1.25 16.84 -0.88
CA TYR A 46 1.09 15.95 -2.03
C TYR A 46 1.48 14.52 -1.69
N LEU A 47 0.88 13.60 -2.42
CA LEU A 47 1.17 12.19 -2.41
C LEU A 47 1.98 11.83 -3.64
N LYS A 48 2.92 10.91 -3.48
CA LYS A 48 3.65 10.27 -4.57
C LYS A 48 3.41 8.76 -4.51
N VAL A 49 2.98 8.19 -5.62
CA VAL A 49 2.86 6.74 -5.80
C VAL A 49 3.98 6.29 -6.72
N ARG A 50 4.64 5.19 -6.36
CA ARG A 50 5.60 4.50 -7.23
C ARG A 50 5.21 3.04 -7.35
N ALA A 51 5.08 2.57 -8.58
CA ALA A 51 4.73 1.20 -8.94
C ALA A 51 5.94 0.53 -9.58
N MET A 52 6.40 -0.56 -8.97
CA MET A 52 7.51 -1.38 -9.47
C MET A 52 7.03 -2.83 -9.56
N THR A 53 7.69 -3.64 -10.36
CA THR A 53 7.52 -5.09 -10.35
C THR A 53 8.88 -5.76 -10.41
N LYS A 54 8.93 -7.05 -10.06
CA LYS A 54 10.17 -7.83 -10.10
C LYS A 54 10.16 -8.72 -11.33
N GLU A 55 10.95 -8.33 -12.32
CA GLU A 55 11.18 -9.10 -13.55
C GLU A 55 12.65 -9.56 -13.55
N ASP A 56 12.88 -10.87 -13.70
CA ASP A 56 14.22 -11.48 -13.71
C ASP A 56 15.11 -11.04 -12.53
N GLY A 57 14.51 -10.91 -11.35
CA GLY A 57 15.20 -10.50 -10.12
C GLY A 57 15.51 -9.01 -10.01
N LYS A 58 15.12 -8.18 -10.99
CA LYS A 58 15.35 -6.73 -11.01
C LYS A 58 14.04 -5.97 -10.81
N LEU A 59 14.11 -4.82 -10.15
CA LEU A 59 12.98 -3.91 -10.00
C LEU A 59 12.81 -3.08 -11.27
N VAL A 60 11.68 -3.26 -11.95
CA VAL A 60 11.32 -2.56 -13.18
C VAL A 60 10.11 -1.66 -12.91
N PRO A 61 10.13 -0.39 -13.36
CA PRO A 61 8.98 0.50 -13.19
C PRO A 61 7.78 0.05 -14.02
N VAL A 62 6.57 0.16 -13.44
CA VAL A 62 5.33 -0.20 -14.14
C VAL A 62 4.67 1.06 -14.68
N LYS A 63 4.75 1.27 -15.99
CA LYS A 63 4.12 2.40 -16.70
C LYS A 63 2.59 2.22 -16.80
N ALA A 64 1.87 3.34 -16.72
CA ALA A 64 0.42 3.42 -16.89
C ALA A 64 -0.39 2.51 -15.95
N ALA A 65 0.17 2.11 -14.81
CA ALA A 65 -0.57 1.46 -13.74
C ALA A 65 -1.58 2.45 -13.15
N ALA A 66 -2.85 2.03 -13.08
CA ALA A 66 -3.95 2.86 -12.60
C ALA A 66 -4.13 2.68 -11.09
N PHE A 67 -4.32 3.79 -10.38
CA PHE A 67 -4.49 3.83 -8.94
C PHE A 67 -5.67 4.72 -8.55
N GLN A 68 -6.34 4.37 -7.47
CA GLN A 68 -7.25 5.22 -6.74
C GLN A 68 -6.63 5.52 -5.38
N LEU A 69 -6.52 6.81 -5.04
CA LEU A 69 -5.98 7.27 -3.77
C LEU A 69 -7.09 7.75 -2.85
N TYR A 70 -7.01 7.39 -1.58
CA TYR A 70 -8.02 7.71 -0.57
C TYR A 70 -7.40 8.26 0.70
N LEU A 71 -8.20 9.02 1.45
CA LEU A 71 -7.91 9.52 2.80
C LEU A 71 -8.69 8.71 3.84
N ASP A 72 -7.99 8.15 4.83
CA ASP A 72 -8.45 7.34 5.96
C ASP A 72 -9.14 6.02 5.61
N GLU A 73 -10.08 6.02 4.66
CA GLU A 73 -10.88 4.86 4.23
C GLU A 73 -11.04 4.82 2.70
N ALA A 74 -11.05 3.63 2.12
CA ALA A 74 -11.19 3.40 0.66
C ALA A 74 -12.64 3.51 0.17
N ILE A 75 -13.27 4.67 0.41
CA ILE A 75 -14.65 4.97 0.00
C ILE A 75 -14.69 6.18 -0.93
N GLN A 76 -15.74 6.27 -1.76
CA GLN A 76 -15.86 7.33 -2.78
C GLN A 76 -15.87 8.75 -2.19
N GLY A 77 -16.39 8.94 -0.97
CA GLY A 77 -16.37 10.23 -0.27
C GLY A 77 -14.97 10.70 0.13
N ASN A 78 -14.02 9.77 0.23
CA ASN A 78 -12.65 10.01 0.66
C ASN A 78 -11.66 9.93 -0.51
N LEU A 79 -12.14 9.85 -1.75
CA LEU A 79 -11.31 9.75 -2.94
C LEU A 79 -10.51 11.06 -3.12
N ILE A 80 -9.19 10.94 -3.08
CA ILE A 80 -8.24 12.02 -3.34
C ILE A 80 -8.10 12.22 -4.84
N ALA A 81 -7.76 11.15 -5.57
CA ALA A 81 -7.53 11.21 -7.01
C ALA A 81 -7.53 9.82 -7.65
N LYS A 82 -7.77 9.79 -8.97
CA LYS A 82 -7.48 8.65 -9.83
C LYS A 82 -6.24 8.98 -10.66
N LEU A 83 -5.24 8.12 -10.62
CA LEU A 83 -3.91 8.38 -11.16
C LEU A 83 -3.46 7.27 -12.10
N LYS A 84 -2.58 7.63 -13.03
CA LYS A 84 -1.79 6.66 -13.80
C LYS A 84 -0.32 6.98 -13.63
N THR A 85 0.52 5.95 -13.55
CA THR A 85 1.96 6.12 -13.47
C THR A 85 2.58 6.48 -14.83
N ASP A 86 3.66 7.25 -14.77
CA ASP A 86 4.47 7.65 -15.92
C ASP A 86 5.48 6.56 -16.33
N GLU A 87 6.46 6.91 -17.17
CA GLU A 87 7.50 6.00 -17.66
C GLU A 87 8.45 5.51 -16.56
N ASN A 88 8.57 6.26 -15.46
CA ASN A 88 9.36 5.88 -14.30
C ASN A 88 8.56 5.06 -13.28
N GLY A 89 7.29 4.75 -13.60
CA GLY A 89 6.38 4.08 -12.69
C GLY A 89 5.91 5.00 -11.57
N GLU A 90 5.96 6.33 -11.75
CA GLU A 90 5.63 7.30 -10.72
C GLU A 90 4.39 8.13 -11.06
N SER A 91 3.66 8.58 -10.05
CA SER A 91 2.60 9.57 -10.20
C SER A 91 2.49 10.41 -8.93
N LYS A 92 2.01 11.66 -9.05
CA LYS A 92 1.86 12.58 -7.92
C LYS A 92 0.53 13.31 -7.98
N THR A 93 -0.02 13.62 -6.81
CA THR A 93 -1.24 14.44 -6.69
C THR A 93 -1.24 15.25 -5.41
N SER A 94 -1.84 16.43 -5.45
CA SER A 94 -2.16 17.18 -4.24
C SER A 94 -3.42 16.63 -3.57
N ILE A 95 -3.56 16.85 -2.26
CA ILE A 95 -4.82 16.60 -1.54
C ILE A 95 -5.85 17.65 -1.99
N PRO A 96 -7.04 17.25 -2.47
CA PRO A 96 -8.04 18.21 -2.95
C PRO A 96 -8.64 18.99 -1.79
N ALA A 97 -8.99 20.26 -2.05
CA ALA A 97 -9.61 21.13 -1.04
C ALA A 97 -10.95 20.61 -0.52
N THR A 98 -11.63 19.74 -1.27
CA THR A 98 -12.88 19.09 -0.87
C THR A 98 -12.72 18.17 0.33
N LEU A 99 -11.51 17.65 0.59
CA LEU A 99 -11.21 16.79 1.73
C LEU A 99 -10.62 17.58 2.92
N LYS A 100 -10.65 18.92 2.87
CA LYS A 100 -10.08 19.77 3.92
C LYS A 100 -10.72 19.50 5.28
N ASP A 101 -12.03 19.31 5.33
CA ASP A 101 -12.73 19.07 6.58
C ASP A 101 -12.30 17.73 7.17
N GLN A 102 -12.25 16.66 6.36
CA GLN A 102 -11.75 15.35 6.75
C GLN A 102 -10.30 15.42 7.26
N TRP A 103 -9.42 16.14 6.56
CA TRP A 103 -8.01 16.35 6.96
C TRP A 103 -7.83 17.11 8.29
N ASN A 104 -8.86 17.84 8.73
CA ASN A 104 -8.83 18.57 9.99
C ASN A 104 -9.51 17.81 11.14
N THR A 105 -10.11 16.64 10.88
CA THR A 105 -10.81 15.85 11.92
C THR A 105 -9.88 15.24 12.95
N GLY A 106 -8.61 15.00 12.59
CA GLY A 106 -7.68 14.31 13.47
C GLY A 106 -6.22 14.73 13.29
N PRO A 107 -5.37 14.31 14.22
CA PRO A 107 -3.93 14.48 14.13
C PRO A 107 -3.25 13.37 13.33
N VAL A 108 -3.89 12.21 13.16
CA VAL A 108 -3.34 11.07 12.42
C VAL A 108 -4.24 10.79 11.22
N HIS A 109 -3.62 10.61 10.06
CA HIS A 109 -4.32 10.26 8.83
C HIS A 109 -3.63 9.11 8.12
N LYS A 110 -4.44 8.28 7.48
CA LYS A 110 -3.95 7.16 6.67
C LYS A 110 -4.23 7.42 5.21
N PHE A 111 -3.22 7.37 4.35
CA PHE A 111 -3.43 7.39 2.91
C PHE A 111 -3.41 5.98 2.37
N ILE A 112 -4.35 5.69 1.47
CA ILE A 112 -4.55 4.36 0.90
C ILE A 112 -4.44 4.47 -0.63
N ALA A 113 -3.57 3.68 -1.23
CA ALA A 113 -3.47 3.50 -2.67
C ALA A 113 -4.00 2.13 -3.05
N VAL A 114 -5.02 2.08 -3.90
CA VAL A 114 -5.57 0.83 -4.45
C VAL A 114 -5.27 0.78 -5.94
N SER A 115 -4.51 -0.22 -6.39
CA SER A 115 -4.25 -0.43 -7.81
C SER A 115 -5.44 -1.11 -8.49
N GLU A 116 -5.74 -0.75 -9.74
CA GLU A 116 -6.76 -1.47 -10.50
C GLU A 116 -6.22 -2.82 -10.97
N ALA A 117 -6.99 -3.90 -10.78
CA ALA A 117 -6.64 -5.22 -11.29
C ALA A 117 -6.52 -5.20 -12.82
N THR A 118 -5.48 -5.84 -13.35
CA THR A 118 -5.25 -5.97 -14.80
C THR A 118 -5.06 -7.42 -15.20
N LYS A 119 -4.86 -7.65 -16.51
CA LYS A 119 -4.45 -8.97 -17.01
C LYS A 119 -3.11 -9.42 -16.42
N LYS A 120 -2.19 -8.47 -16.16
CA LYS A 120 -0.83 -8.75 -15.66
C LYS A 120 -0.73 -8.77 -14.14
N PHE A 121 -1.44 -7.89 -13.46
CA PHE A 121 -1.32 -7.68 -12.02
C PHE A 121 -2.66 -7.91 -11.32
N ALA A 122 -2.62 -8.48 -10.12
CA ALA A 122 -3.76 -8.44 -9.21
C ALA A 122 -3.94 -7.02 -8.66
N GLU A 123 -5.12 -6.74 -8.10
CA GLU A 123 -5.32 -5.55 -7.27
C GLU A 123 -4.36 -5.61 -6.07
N THR A 124 -3.79 -4.46 -5.71
CA THR A 124 -2.83 -4.32 -4.62
C THR A 124 -3.12 -3.04 -3.87
N THR A 125 -3.17 -3.15 -2.55
CA THR A 125 -3.38 -2.02 -1.65
C THR A 125 -2.08 -1.70 -0.92
N SER A 126 -1.76 -0.41 -0.84
CA SER A 126 -0.61 0.10 -0.10
C SER A 126 -1.06 1.28 0.74
N GLU A 127 -0.58 1.34 1.99
CA GLU A 127 -1.00 2.34 2.97
C GLU A 127 0.21 3.09 3.51
N THR A 128 0.04 4.37 3.82
CA THR A 128 1.02 5.14 4.59
C THR A 128 0.29 6.01 5.60
N GLU A 129 0.76 5.99 6.84
CA GLU A 129 0.17 6.76 7.94
C GLU A 129 1.06 7.95 8.26
N ILE A 130 0.45 9.10 8.53
CA ILE A 130 1.13 10.32 8.94
C ILE A 130 0.51 10.87 10.22
N ALA A 131 1.35 11.42 11.08
CA ALA A 131 0.94 12.22 12.22
C ALA A 131 1.26 13.70 11.96
N LYS A 132 0.25 14.55 12.04
CA LYS A 132 0.37 16.00 12.02
C LYS A 132 1.04 16.48 13.30
N ALA A 133 1.84 17.54 13.17
CA ALA A 133 2.47 18.22 14.28
C ALA A 133 2.35 19.73 14.09
N LYS A 134 2.42 20.47 15.20
CA LYS A 134 2.43 21.93 15.23
C LYS A 134 3.79 22.41 15.69
N MET A 135 4.39 23.36 14.97
CA MET A 135 5.62 24.00 15.40
C MET A 135 5.32 25.44 15.85
N VAL A 136 5.76 25.78 17.05
CA VAL A 136 5.73 27.14 17.58
C VAL A 136 7.14 27.69 17.49
N ILE A 137 7.29 28.85 16.83
CA ILE A 137 8.57 29.54 16.69
C ILE A 137 8.41 30.92 17.31
N ASP A 138 9.10 31.14 18.43
CA ASP A 138 9.15 32.43 19.10
C ASP A 138 10.49 33.10 18.84
N THR A 139 10.45 34.32 18.31
CA THR A 139 11.65 35.13 18.10
C THR A 139 11.67 36.28 19.09
N LEU A 140 12.70 36.32 19.93
CA LEU A 140 12.93 37.37 20.93
C LEU A 140 14.18 38.16 20.55
N ASN A 141 14.15 39.47 20.79
CA ASN A 141 15.33 40.32 20.66
C ASN A 141 15.58 41.00 22.00
N GLU A 142 16.60 40.51 22.71
CA GLU A 142 16.99 41.01 24.03
C GLU A 142 18.41 41.57 23.92
N GLU A 143 18.59 42.85 24.27
CA GLU A 143 19.90 43.52 24.30
C GLU A 143 20.70 43.41 23.00
N GLY A 144 20.01 43.36 21.86
CA GLY A 144 20.64 43.23 20.53
C GLY A 144 20.96 41.79 20.12
N THR A 145 20.72 40.81 20.99
CA THR A 145 20.84 39.38 20.67
C THR A 145 19.50 38.83 20.20
N ARG A 146 19.46 38.26 19.00
CA ARG A 146 18.31 37.53 18.48
C ARG A 146 18.31 36.11 19.04
N LYS A 147 17.27 35.78 19.80
CA LYS A 147 16.99 34.42 20.27
C LYS A 147 15.82 33.84 19.47
N ILE A 148 15.96 32.60 19.03
CA ILE A 148 14.90 31.84 18.37
C ILE A 148 14.62 30.62 19.23
N SER A 149 13.40 30.51 19.73
CA SER A 149 12.91 29.33 20.45
C SER A 149 11.98 28.57 19.52
N VAL A 150 12.21 27.25 19.39
CA VAL A 150 11.38 26.38 18.55
C VAL A 150 10.84 25.26 19.42
N GLN A 151 9.53 25.06 19.41
CA GLN A 151 8.85 23.97 20.12
C GLN A 151 8.03 23.16 19.11
N VAL A 152 8.12 21.83 19.20
CA VAL A 152 7.28 20.91 18.44
C VAL A 152 6.21 20.36 19.39
N LEU A 153 4.96 20.57 19.02
CA LEU A 153 3.78 20.13 19.75
C LEU A 153 3.04 19.07 18.94
N ALA A 154 2.37 18.16 19.63
CA ALA A 154 1.37 17.30 18.99
C ALA A 154 0.28 18.18 18.37
N PHE A 155 -0.27 17.73 17.24
CA PHE A 155 -1.49 18.35 16.71
C PHE A 155 -2.65 17.90 17.60
N ASP A 156 -3.40 18.86 18.12
CA ASP A 156 -4.57 18.71 18.99
C ASP A 156 -5.90 18.86 18.22
#